data_AF-X1GFN3-F1
#
_entry.id   AF-X1GFN3-F1
#
_cell.length_a   1.000
_cell.length_b   1.000
_cell.length_c   1.000
_cell.angle_alpha   90.00
_cell.angle_beta   90.00
_cell.angle_gamma   90.00
#
_symmetry.space_group_name_H-M   'P 1'
#
loop_
_entity.id
_entity.type
_entity.pdbx_description
1 polymer ?
#
loop_
_entity_poly.entity_id
_entity_poly.type
_entity_poly.pdbx_seq_one_letter_code
_entity_poly.pdbx_strand_id
1 'polypeptide(L)'
;NKAIKVDQMQNAINIMKKYNIEVSKGGTFMIGAPNETLKSIKKSVKFAKKNKIKYLPHFTTPYPGTALYNSAREKGLIKDELKFVKKIAKIGNTNFLAINLTEAFTDEELIRIKEKMTYLPTVKLYVSFSRLLKRIPFLIKKAILKGPHQALLSLKGMYRYKQNLNLEKYSNEWF
;
A
#
# COMPACT_ATOMS: atom_id res chain seq x y z
N ASN A 1 2.42 -3.09 21.50
CA ASN A 1 1.40 -3.74 20.67
C ASN A 1 0.09 -2.99 20.79
N LYS A 2 -0.63 -2.74 19.68
CA LYS A 2 -1.96 -2.12 19.75
C LYS A 2 -2.89 -3.07 20.52
N ALA A 3 -3.54 -2.59 21.56
CA ALA A 3 -4.52 -3.36 22.33
C ALA A 3 -5.87 -3.48 21.59
N ILE A 4 -5.82 -3.82 20.29
CA ILE A 4 -6.98 -3.89 19.39
C ILE A 4 -7.11 -5.33 18.89
N LYS A 5 -8.29 -5.90 19.05
CA LYS A 5 -8.67 -7.21 18.54
C LYS A 5 -9.18 -7.11 17.11
N VAL A 6 -9.00 -8.18 16.32
CA VAL A 6 -9.51 -8.27 14.94
C VAL A 6 -11.02 -8.06 14.89
N ASP A 7 -11.75 -8.51 15.90
CA ASP A 7 -13.21 -8.35 15.98
C ASP A 7 -13.63 -6.89 16.14
N GLN A 8 -12.85 -6.08 16.86
CA GLN A 8 -13.10 -4.64 16.97
C GLN A 8 -12.93 -3.95 15.61
N MET A 9 -11.90 -4.33 14.85
CA MET A 9 -11.70 -3.85 13.48
C MET A 9 -12.85 -4.28 12.56
N GLN A 10 -13.30 -5.52 12.68
CA GLN A 10 -14.43 -6.03 11.90
C GLN A 10 -15.73 -5.30 12.24
N ASN A 11 -15.97 -5.01 13.52
CA ASN A 11 -17.13 -4.23 13.96
C ASN A 11 -17.09 -2.81 13.38
N ALA A 12 -15.95 -2.13 13.44
CA ALA A 12 -15.78 -0.80 12.83
C ALA A 12 -16.08 -0.84 11.32
N ILE A 13 -15.59 -1.85 10.60
CA ILE A 13 -15.90 -2.05 9.18
C ILE A 13 -17.39 -2.27 8.95
N ASN A 14 -18.05 -3.06 9.79
CA ASN A 14 -19.49 -3.33 9.68
C ASN A 14 -20.32 -2.05 9.89
N ILE A 15 -19.95 -1.23 10.88
CA ILE A 15 -20.58 0.07 11.12
C ILE A 15 -20.40 0.98 9.89
N MET A 16 -19.17 1.11 9.37
CA MET A 16 -18.92 1.92 8.17
C MET A 16 -19.75 1.44 6.98
N LYS A 17 -19.84 0.11 6.75
CA LYS A 17 -20.68 -0.47 5.71
C LYS A 17 -22.17 -0.19 5.91
N LYS A 18 -22.68 -0.27 7.15
CA LYS A 18 -24.07 0.05 7.50
C LYS A 18 -24.45 1.47 7.09
N TYR A 19 -23.53 2.42 7.19
CA TYR A 19 -23.73 3.82 6.82
C TYR A 19 -23.19 4.17 5.42
N ASN A 20 -22.92 3.18 4.55
CA ASN A 20 -22.42 3.38 3.18
C ASN A 20 -21.10 4.19 3.10
N ILE A 21 -20.25 4.11 4.12
CA ILE A 21 -18.93 4.74 4.14
C ILE A 21 -17.92 3.82 3.43
N GLU A 22 -17.21 4.36 2.43
CA GLU A 22 -16.25 3.59 1.63
C GLU A 22 -15.02 3.15 2.48
N VAL A 23 -14.93 1.85 2.77
CA VAL A 23 -13.80 1.26 3.52
C VAL A 23 -12.64 0.79 2.62
N SER A 24 -12.86 0.69 1.32
CA SER A 24 -11.93 0.06 0.37
C SER A 24 -10.55 0.71 0.33
N LYS A 25 -10.48 2.01 0.65
CA LYS A 25 -9.27 2.84 0.73
C LYS A 25 -8.77 3.04 2.16
N GLY A 26 -9.57 2.66 3.15
CA GLY A 26 -9.28 2.84 4.57
C GLY A 26 -8.63 1.58 5.14
N GLY A 27 -7.29 1.55 5.15
CA GLY A 27 -6.55 0.47 5.78
C GLY A 27 -5.06 0.53 5.48
N THR A 28 -4.24 0.52 6.52
CA THR A 28 -2.78 0.43 6.41
C THR A 28 -2.36 -0.91 6.99
N PHE A 29 -1.65 -1.69 6.19
CA PHE A 29 -1.06 -2.95 6.62
C PHE A 29 0.45 -2.80 6.72
N MET A 30 1.06 -3.66 7.53
CA MET A 30 2.51 -3.77 7.64
C MET A 30 2.93 -5.20 7.32
N ILE A 31 4.17 -5.36 6.86
CA ILE A 31 4.80 -6.65 6.60
C ILE A 31 6.25 -6.61 7.10
N GLY A 32 6.80 -7.77 7.45
CA GLY A 32 8.19 -7.88 7.87
C GLY A 32 8.44 -7.43 9.31
N ALA A 33 7.44 -7.53 10.18
CA ALA A 33 7.65 -7.35 11.62
C ALA A 33 8.47 -8.53 12.19
N PRO A 34 9.14 -8.37 13.36
CA PRO A 34 9.75 -9.50 14.03
C PRO A 34 8.73 -10.64 14.23
N ASN A 35 9.17 -11.88 14.01
CA ASN A 35 8.35 -13.09 14.08
C ASN A 35 7.18 -13.16 13.06
N GLU A 36 7.19 -12.35 12.00
CA GLU A 36 6.23 -12.46 10.90
C GLU A 36 6.41 -13.81 10.19
N THR A 37 5.28 -14.48 9.91
CA THR A 37 5.26 -15.79 9.24
C THR A 37 4.39 -15.73 7.99
N LEU A 38 4.53 -16.71 7.10
CA LEU A 38 3.69 -16.77 5.91
C LEU A 38 2.21 -16.95 6.29
N LYS A 39 1.94 -17.64 7.41
CA LYS A 39 0.59 -17.84 7.95
C LYS A 39 -0.02 -16.52 8.44
N SER A 40 0.72 -15.67 9.14
CA SER A 40 0.23 -14.37 9.59
C SER A 40 0.00 -13.41 8.41
N ILE A 41 0.90 -13.38 7.43
CA ILE A 41 0.73 -12.60 6.20
C ILE A 41 -0.54 -13.03 5.47
N LYS A 42 -0.74 -14.34 5.26
CA LYS A 42 -1.96 -14.88 4.61
C LYS A 42 -3.23 -14.51 5.37
N LYS A 43 -3.21 -14.48 6.71
CA LYS A 43 -4.36 -14.03 7.52
C LYS A 43 -4.68 -12.56 7.24
N SER A 44 -3.68 -11.68 7.17
CA SER A 44 -3.86 -10.25 6.86
C SER A 44 -4.43 -10.03 5.46
N VAL A 45 -3.93 -10.75 4.46
CA VAL A 45 -4.45 -10.72 3.08
C VAL A 45 -5.90 -11.21 3.04
N LYS A 46 -6.21 -12.33 3.70
CA LYS A 46 -7.56 -12.88 3.78
C LYS A 46 -8.54 -11.89 4.43
N PHE A 47 -8.12 -11.21 5.49
CA PHE A 47 -8.91 -10.17 6.14
C PHE A 47 -9.19 -9.00 5.21
N ALA A 48 -8.19 -8.51 4.47
CA ALA A 48 -8.33 -7.44 3.52
C ALA A 48 -9.27 -7.82 2.36
N LYS A 49 -9.08 -9.00 1.74
CA LYS A 49 -9.94 -9.54 0.68
C LYS A 49 -11.39 -9.69 1.14
N LYS A 50 -11.63 -10.31 2.30
CA LYS A 50 -12.98 -10.47 2.90
C LYS A 50 -13.71 -9.13 3.01
N ASN A 51 -12.99 -8.07 3.37
CA ASN A 51 -13.56 -6.76 3.59
C ASN A 51 -13.48 -5.82 2.38
N LYS A 52 -12.96 -6.28 1.23
CA LYS A 52 -12.70 -5.46 0.04
C LYS A 52 -11.83 -4.24 0.34
N ILE A 53 -10.85 -4.40 1.22
CA ILE A 53 -9.88 -3.37 1.60
C ILE A 53 -8.62 -3.59 0.77
N LYS A 54 -8.06 -2.49 0.26
CA LYS A 54 -6.75 -2.49 -0.40
C LYS A 54 -5.66 -3.03 0.55
N TYR A 55 -4.96 -4.05 0.12
CA TYR A 55 -3.78 -4.59 0.80
C TYR A 55 -2.53 -4.17 0.03
N LEU A 56 -1.93 -3.05 0.44
CA LEU A 56 -0.58 -2.64 0.08
C LEU A 56 0.21 -2.44 1.37
N PRO A 57 0.86 -3.48 1.90
CA PRO A 57 1.54 -3.38 3.18
C PRO A 57 2.84 -2.59 3.03
N HIS A 58 3.13 -1.80 4.06
CA HIS A 58 4.40 -1.12 4.24
C HIS A 58 5.40 -2.03 4.94
N PHE A 59 6.67 -1.97 4.58
CA PHE A 59 7.71 -2.66 5.33
C PHE A 59 7.84 -2.04 6.72
N THR A 60 7.91 -2.91 7.71
CA THR A 60 8.19 -2.52 9.09
C THR A 60 9.60 -1.95 9.13
N THR A 61 9.71 -0.67 9.46
CA THR A 61 10.99 0.05 9.50
C THR A 61 11.32 0.43 10.94
N PRO A 62 12.48 0.04 11.48
CA PRO A 62 12.90 0.45 12.82
C PRO A 62 13.39 1.89 12.79
N TYR A 63 12.59 2.84 13.24
CA TYR A 63 13.00 4.24 13.31
C TYR A 63 13.84 4.51 14.57
N PRO A 64 14.91 5.34 14.48
CA PRO A 64 15.71 5.71 15.64
C PRO A 64 14.87 6.17 16.83
N GLY A 65 15.24 5.73 18.03
CA GLY A 65 14.50 6.01 19.28
C GLY A 65 13.28 5.12 19.53
N THR A 66 12.94 4.18 18.65
CA THR A 66 11.88 3.19 18.89
C THR A 66 12.42 1.91 19.54
N ALA A 67 11.59 1.20 20.30
CA ALA A 67 11.95 -0.12 20.85
C ALA A 67 12.37 -1.12 19.75
N LEU A 68 11.75 -1.02 18.57
CA LEU A 68 12.09 -1.85 17.43
C LEU A 68 13.50 -1.57 16.89
N TYR A 69 13.93 -0.30 16.93
CA TYR A 69 15.27 0.10 16.57
C TYR A 69 16.32 -0.41 17.56
N ASN A 70 16.04 -0.29 18.86
CA ASN A 70 16.92 -0.82 19.89
C ASN A 70 17.10 -2.34 19.73
N SER A 71 16.00 -3.07 19.52
CA SER A 71 16.07 -4.52 19.26
C SER A 71 16.84 -4.86 17.98
N ALA A 72 16.66 -4.10 16.90
CA ALA A 72 17.41 -4.31 15.66
C ALA A 72 18.92 -4.02 15.83
N ARG A 73 19.29 -3.06 16.68
CA ARG A 73 20.68 -2.79 17.05
C ARG A 73 21.27 -3.91 17.91
N GLU A 74 20.58 -4.34 18.94
CA GLU A 74 21.00 -5.42 19.83
C GLU A 74 21.22 -6.74 19.08
N LYS A 75 20.37 -7.02 18.09
CA LYS A 75 20.51 -8.17 17.18
C LYS A 75 21.63 -8.02 16.12
N GLY A 76 22.35 -6.90 16.12
CA GLY A 76 23.43 -6.64 15.15
C GLY A 76 22.96 -6.41 13.70
N LEU A 77 21.66 -6.19 13.49
CA LEU A 77 21.10 -5.88 12.16
C LEU A 77 21.51 -4.45 11.76
N ILE A 78 21.51 -3.52 12.72
CA ILE A 78 21.97 -2.13 12.52
C ILE A 78 23.37 -1.99 13.13
N LYS A 79 24.40 -2.19 12.30
CA LYS A 79 25.82 -2.09 12.71
C LYS A 79 26.35 -0.65 12.69
N ASP A 80 25.91 0.12 11.70
CA ASP A 80 26.30 1.53 11.51
C ASP A 80 25.02 2.37 11.50
N GLU A 81 24.80 3.08 12.60
CA GLU A 81 23.60 3.89 12.83
C GLU A 81 23.48 5.02 11.81
N LEU A 82 24.58 5.74 11.55
CA LEU A 82 24.57 6.88 10.64
C LEU A 82 24.29 6.42 9.21
N LYS A 83 24.90 5.31 8.78
CA LYS A 83 24.63 4.70 7.47
C LYS A 83 23.18 4.24 7.37
N PHE A 84 22.63 3.65 8.41
CA PHE A 84 21.23 3.22 8.43
C PHE A 84 20.27 4.42 8.37
N VAL A 85 20.51 5.48 9.15
CA VAL A 85 19.70 6.71 9.13
C VAL A 85 19.75 7.37 7.75
N LYS A 86 20.93 7.48 7.14
CA LYS A 86 21.08 7.95 5.76
C LYS A 86 20.33 7.08 4.77
N LYS A 87 20.33 5.75 4.95
CA LYS A 87 19.59 4.79 4.11
C LYS A 87 18.09 5.04 4.18
N ILE A 88 17.49 5.10 5.37
CA ILE A 88 16.04 5.33 5.51
C ILE A 88 15.63 6.72 5.00
N ALA A 89 16.47 7.74 5.21
CA ALA A 89 16.23 9.09 4.68
C ALA A 89 16.26 9.11 3.14
N LYS A 90 17.21 8.39 2.53
CA LYS A 90 17.32 8.26 1.06
C LYS A 90 16.13 7.50 0.46
N ILE A 91 15.63 6.46 1.13
CA ILE A 91 14.44 5.72 0.67
C ILE A 91 13.20 6.62 0.74
N GLY A 92 13.05 7.41 1.80
CA GLY A 92 12.01 8.43 1.96
C GLY A 92 10.59 7.89 2.14
N ASN A 93 10.39 6.56 2.18
CA ASN A 93 9.10 5.92 2.43
C ASN A 93 9.29 4.46 2.89
N THR A 94 8.20 3.80 3.26
CA THR A 94 8.20 2.41 3.77
C THR A 94 7.80 1.38 2.71
N ASN A 95 7.76 1.74 1.42
CA ASN A 95 7.44 0.78 0.35
C ASN A 95 8.64 -0.08 -0.03
N PHE A 96 9.86 0.33 0.31
CA PHE A 96 11.10 -0.40 0.05
C PHE A 96 11.70 -0.93 1.35
N LEU A 97 12.34 -2.08 1.26
CA LEU A 97 12.91 -2.75 2.43
C LEU A 97 14.18 -2.03 2.86
N ALA A 98 14.13 -1.34 4.00
CA ALA A 98 15.30 -0.71 4.59
C ALA A 98 16.19 -1.75 5.29
N ILE A 99 15.56 -2.66 6.03
CA ILE A 99 16.21 -3.76 6.73
C ILE A 99 15.16 -4.85 6.98
N ASN A 100 15.58 -6.11 6.89
CA ASN A 100 14.73 -7.23 7.23
C ASN A 100 14.82 -7.53 8.72
N LEU A 101 13.67 -7.55 9.38
CA LEU A 101 13.54 -7.83 10.81
C LEU A 101 13.04 -9.25 11.08
N THR A 102 12.76 -10.01 10.03
CA THR A 102 12.28 -11.37 10.11
C THR A 102 13.46 -12.33 10.09
N GLU A 103 13.33 -13.42 10.84
CA GLU A 103 14.27 -14.55 10.78
C GLU A 103 13.76 -15.65 9.82
N ALA A 104 12.49 -15.56 9.41
CA ALA A 104 11.81 -16.58 8.61
C ALA A 104 12.00 -16.43 7.08
N PHE A 105 12.52 -15.29 6.61
CA PHE A 105 12.62 -14.97 5.17
C PHE A 105 13.93 -14.26 4.86
N THR A 106 14.47 -14.52 3.67
CA THR A 106 15.48 -13.61 3.08
C THR A 106 14.84 -12.29 2.64
N ASP A 107 15.68 -11.30 2.35
CA ASP A 107 15.24 -10.00 1.83
C ASP A 107 14.44 -10.16 0.53
N GLU A 108 14.94 -10.98 -0.40
CA GLU A 108 14.31 -11.27 -1.69
C GLU A 108 12.99 -12.00 -1.51
N GLU A 109 12.92 -12.97 -0.59
CA GLU A 109 11.69 -13.70 -0.28
C GLU A 109 10.63 -12.76 0.28
N LEU A 110 10.99 -11.92 1.25
CA LEU A 110 10.08 -10.97 1.88
C LEU A 110 9.54 -9.95 0.86
N ILE A 111 10.41 -9.45 -0.03
CA ILE A 111 10.02 -8.57 -1.14
C ILE A 111 9.05 -9.29 -2.09
N ARG A 112 9.38 -10.51 -2.53
CA ARG A 112 8.51 -11.31 -3.42
C ARG A 112 7.17 -11.61 -2.77
N ILE A 113 7.14 -11.92 -1.48
CA ILE A 113 5.90 -12.17 -0.74
C ILE A 113 5.06 -10.88 -0.71
N LYS A 114 5.63 -9.71 -0.41
CA LYS A 114 4.92 -8.42 -0.44
C LYS A 114 4.30 -8.15 -1.80
N GLU A 115 5.06 -8.35 -2.88
CA GLU A 115 4.59 -8.14 -4.25
C GLU A 115 3.44 -9.09 -4.60
N LYS A 116 3.60 -10.39 -4.35
CA LYS A 116 2.58 -11.41 -4.65
C LYS A 116 1.31 -11.29 -3.82
N MET A 117 1.43 -10.85 -2.57
CA MET A 117 0.30 -10.77 -1.63
C MET A 117 -0.49 -9.48 -1.76
N THR A 118 -0.03 -8.54 -2.58
CA THR A 118 -0.74 -7.30 -2.87
C THR A 118 -2.14 -7.59 -3.40
N TYR A 119 -3.13 -6.87 -2.86
CA TYR A 119 -4.52 -6.96 -3.32
C TYR A 119 -5.12 -5.57 -3.50
N LEU A 120 -5.63 -5.33 -4.69
CA LEU A 120 -6.40 -4.14 -5.02
C LEU A 120 -7.85 -4.59 -5.27
N PRO A 121 -8.83 -4.20 -4.44
CA PRO A 121 -10.22 -4.47 -4.75
C PRO A 121 -10.56 -3.77 -6.07
N THR A 122 -11.19 -4.48 -7.01
CA THR A 122 -11.77 -3.89 -8.20
C THR A 122 -12.82 -2.88 -7.76
N VAL A 123 -12.42 -1.61 -7.70
CA VAL A 123 -13.39 -0.54 -7.57
C VAL A 123 -14.13 -0.58 -8.89
N LYS A 124 -15.40 -1.04 -8.92
CA LYS A 124 -16.29 -0.75 -10.06
C LYS A 124 -16.03 0.70 -10.39
N LEU A 125 -15.55 0.94 -11.61
CA LEU A 125 -15.07 2.22 -12.09
C LEU A 125 -16.27 3.17 -12.26
N TYR A 126 -17.07 3.36 -11.23
CA TYR A 126 -17.85 4.56 -11.00
C TYR A 126 -16.85 5.65 -10.60
N VAL A 127 -15.90 5.93 -11.48
CA VAL A 127 -15.55 7.32 -11.76
C VAL A 127 -16.87 7.87 -12.24
N SER A 128 -17.69 8.35 -11.29
CA SER A 128 -18.98 8.95 -11.59
C SER A 128 -18.74 9.86 -12.78
N PHE A 129 -19.49 9.64 -13.87
CA PHE A 129 -19.38 10.41 -15.10
C PHE A 129 -19.31 11.93 -14.79
N SER A 130 -19.95 12.34 -13.69
CA SER A 130 -19.84 13.66 -13.05
C SER A 130 -18.41 14.18 -12.80
N ARG A 131 -17.43 13.37 -12.40
CA ARG A 131 -16.02 13.82 -12.21
C ARG A 131 -15.29 14.06 -13.52
N LEU A 132 -15.67 13.33 -14.57
CA LEU A 132 -15.16 13.55 -15.92
C LEU A 132 -15.77 14.84 -16.48
N LEU A 133 -17.10 15.00 -16.35
CA LEU A 133 -17.85 16.20 -16.74
C LEU A 133 -17.35 17.47 -16.03
N LYS A 134 -17.11 17.41 -14.71
CA LYS A 134 -16.58 18.54 -13.91
C LYS A 134 -15.20 19.04 -14.37
N ARG A 135 -14.50 18.29 -15.24
CA ARG A 135 -13.16 18.63 -15.74
C ARG A 135 -13.15 19.03 -17.21
N ILE A 136 -14.25 18.84 -17.93
CA ILE A 136 -14.43 19.32 -19.30
C ILE A 136 -14.15 20.83 -19.41
N PRO A 137 -14.64 21.71 -18.51
CA PRO A 137 -14.36 23.14 -18.59
C PRO A 137 -12.86 23.47 -18.53
N PHE A 138 -12.09 22.75 -17.70
CA PHE A 138 -10.65 22.93 -17.57
C PHE A 138 -9.90 22.51 -18.85
N LEU A 139 -10.31 21.38 -19.46
CA LEU A 139 -9.70 20.90 -20.71
C LEU A 139 -10.03 21.82 -21.88
N ILE A 140 -11.26 22.34 -21.98
CA ILE A 140 -11.66 23.33 -22.99
C ILE A 140 -10.84 24.61 -22.83
N LYS A 141 -10.79 25.18 -21.62
CA LYS A 141 -10.01 26.39 -21.34
C LYS A 141 -8.53 26.22 -21.71
N LYS A 142 -7.96 25.05 -21.44
CA LYS A 142 -6.57 24.74 -21.76
C LYS A 142 -6.34 24.54 -23.26
N ALA A 143 -7.28 23.92 -23.99
CA ALA A 143 -7.22 23.78 -25.43
C ALA A 143 -7.28 25.14 -26.13
N ILE A 144 -8.11 26.07 -25.62
CA ILE A 144 -8.19 27.45 -26.13
C ILE A 144 -6.88 28.21 -25.88
N LEU A 145 -6.30 28.10 -24.68
CA LEU A 145 -5.10 28.87 -24.30
C LEU A 145 -3.78 28.31 -24.84
N LYS A 146 -3.66 26.98 -24.97
CA LYS A 146 -2.37 26.29 -25.21
C LYS A 146 -2.42 25.29 -26.36
N GLY A 147 -3.52 25.26 -27.10
CA GLY A 147 -3.75 24.35 -28.21
C GLY A 147 -4.22 22.95 -27.79
N PRO A 148 -4.90 22.22 -28.70
CA PRO A 148 -5.53 20.93 -28.42
C PRO A 148 -4.52 19.83 -28.07
N HIS A 149 -3.29 19.91 -28.59
CA HIS A 149 -2.23 18.94 -28.30
C HIS A 149 -1.85 18.89 -26.81
N GLN A 150 -1.80 20.04 -26.13
CA GLN A 150 -1.49 20.07 -24.68
C GLN A 150 -2.61 19.50 -23.80
N ALA A 151 -3.86 19.65 -24.21
CA ALA A 151 -4.99 19.03 -23.53
C ALA A 151 -4.95 17.49 -23.69
N LEU A 152 -4.63 17.01 -24.89
CA LEU A 152 -4.42 15.59 -25.21
C LEU A 152 -3.27 14.96 -24.41
N LEU A 153 -2.14 15.66 -24.23
CA LEU A 153 -1.03 15.17 -23.40
C LEU A 153 -1.45 15.00 -21.94
N SER A 154 -2.23 15.93 -21.37
CA SER A 154 -2.76 15.76 -20.01
C SER A 154 -3.74 14.58 -19.88
N LEU A 155 -4.50 14.27 -20.93
CA LEU A 155 -5.35 13.08 -21.00
C LEU A 155 -4.51 11.79 -21.13
N LYS A 156 -3.45 11.77 -21.95
CA LYS A 156 -2.52 10.63 -22.10
C LYS A 156 -1.76 10.33 -20.80
N GLY A 157 -1.28 11.35 -20.08
CA GLY A 157 -0.68 11.18 -18.75
C GLY A 157 -1.64 10.53 -17.75
N MET A 158 -2.93 10.85 -17.82
CA MET A 158 -3.99 10.20 -17.02
C MET A 158 -4.26 8.75 -17.43
N TYR A 159 -4.14 8.40 -18.72
CA TYR A 159 -4.32 7.02 -19.19
C TYR A 159 -3.17 6.10 -18.77
N ARG A 160 -1.93 6.61 -18.77
CA ARG A 160 -0.74 5.91 -18.23
C ARG A 160 -0.86 5.62 -16.73
N TYR A 161 -1.43 6.53 -15.94
CA TYR A 161 -1.74 6.28 -14.53
C TYR A 161 -2.75 5.13 -14.35
N LYS A 162 -3.72 4.98 -15.27
CA LYS A 162 -4.69 3.86 -15.29
C LYS A 162 -4.08 2.53 -15.72
N GLN A 163 -3.12 2.49 -16.65
CA GLN A 163 -2.50 1.23 -17.06
C GLN A 163 -1.56 0.65 -15.99
N ASN A 164 -0.92 1.49 -15.17
CA ASN A 164 -0.14 1.02 -14.01
C ASN A 164 -1.00 0.40 -12.88
N LEU A 165 -2.34 0.43 -13.02
CA LEU A 165 -3.29 -0.25 -12.14
C LEU A 165 -3.69 -1.66 -12.63
N ASN A 166 -3.19 -2.14 -13.79
CA ASN A 166 -3.36 -3.54 -14.27
C ASN A 166 -2.49 -4.54 -13.47
N LEU A 167 -2.59 -4.50 -12.14
CA LEU A 167 -1.99 -5.49 -11.24
C LEU A 167 -2.91 -6.72 -11.02
N GLU A 168 -4.04 -6.81 -11.75
CA GLU A 168 -4.95 -7.96 -11.70
C GLU A 168 -4.25 -9.30 -12.02
N LYS A 169 -3.16 -9.27 -12.80
CA LYS A 169 -2.44 -10.46 -13.25
C LYS A 169 -1.89 -11.34 -12.11
N TYR A 170 -1.61 -10.78 -10.94
CA TYR A 170 -0.97 -11.53 -9.85
C TYR A 170 -1.94 -12.07 -8.78
N SER A 171 -3.23 -11.72 -8.86
CA SER A 171 -4.19 -11.98 -7.76
C SER A 171 -5.04 -13.25 -7.91
N ASN A 172 -5.09 -13.82 -9.12
CA ASN A 172 -6.02 -14.90 -9.49
C ASN A 172 -5.35 -16.26 -9.80
N GLU A 173 -4.03 -16.37 -9.79
CA GLU A 173 -3.34 -17.62 -10.19
C GLU A 173 -3.13 -18.62 -9.05
N TRP A 174 -3.58 -18.34 -7.82
CA TRP A 174 -3.32 -19.22 -6.68
C TRP A 174 -4.53 -19.33 -5.74
N PHE A 175 -5.53 -20.07 -6.22
CA PHE A 175 -6.34 -21.06 -5.48
C PHE A 175 -6.74 -22.17 -6.47
#